data_AF-A0A850M3U8-F1
#
_entry.id   AF-A0A850M3U8-F1
#
_cell.length_a   1.000
_cell.length_b   1.000
_cell.length_c   1.000
_cell.angle_alpha   90.00
_cell.angle_beta   90.00
_cell.angle_gamma   90.00
#
_symmetry.space_group_name_H-M   'P 1'
#
loop_
_entity.id
_entity.type
_entity.pdbx_description
1 polymer ?
#
loop_
_entity_poly.entity_id
_entity_poly.type
_entity_poly.pdbx_seq_one_letter_code
_entity_poly.pdbx_strand_id
1 'polypeptide(L)'
;MEKINNSKYDLKEEVSYSKRLRVFRRKGKELVEKGLMSEEDYQKKLNYILIEEAERRKILEILKEGQCTISKISDITGIDSQKIVKHMIALMKNRKIAIVDDNEEEYIYKIT
;
A
#
# COMPACT_ATOMS: atom_id res chain seq x y z
N MET A 1 -10.10 13.49 21.52
CA MET A 1 -8.75 13.85 21.05
C MET A 1 -8.53 13.13 19.72
N GLU A 2 -8.70 13.84 18.61
CA GLU A 2 -8.44 13.30 17.26
C GLU A 2 -7.54 14.31 16.54
N LYS A 3 -6.62 13.81 15.71
CA LYS A 3 -5.41 14.42 15.11
C LYS A 3 -4.17 14.05 15.93
N ILE A 4 -3.21 13.31 15.38
CA ILE A 4 -2.54 13.59 14.10
C ILE A 4 -2.54 12.35 13.20
N ASN A 5 -3.34 12.38 12.13
CA ASN A 5 -3.06 11.55 10.96
C ASN A 5 -2.48 12.49 9.90
N ASN A 6 -1.17 12.76 9.97
CA ASN A 6 -0.42 13.57 9.00
C ASN A 6 -0.16 12.80 7.69
N SER A 7 -1.06 11.87 7.35
CA SER A 7 -1.00 11.11 6.11
C SER A 7 -1.64 11.93 4.99
N LYS A 8 -1.02 11.89 3.80
CA LYS A 8 -1.66 12.34 2.55
C LYS A 8 -2.93 11.55 2.22
N TYR A 9 -3.14 10.39 2.86
CA TYR A 9 -4.21 9.43 2.55
C TYR A 9 -5.23 9.33 3.69
N ASP A 10 -6.52 9.17 3.34
CA ASP A 10 -7.60 9.04 4.31
C ASP A 10 -7.62 7.65 4.96
N LEU A 11 -7.39 7.61 6.28
CA LEU A 11 -7.42 6.38 7.06
C LEU A 11 -8.78 5.68 7.02
N LYS A 12 -9.90 6.42 7.01
CA LYS A 12 -11.25 5.82 7.02
C LYS A 12 -11.50 5.07 5.72
N GLU A 13 -11.15 5.69 4.60
CA GLU A 13 -11.22 5.09 3.27
C GLU A 13 -10.35 3.83 3.20
N GLU A 14 -9.07 3.91 3.57
CA GLU A 14 -8.14 2.77 3.41
C GLU A 14 -8.44 1.60 4.34
N VAL A 15 -9.02 1.85 5.51
CA VAL A 15 -9.50 0.80 6.41
C VAL A 15 -10.60 -0.05 5.76
N SER A 16 -11.37 0.49 4.81
CA SER A 16 -12.37 -0.29 4.07
C SER A 16 -11.71 -1.27 3.08
N TYR A 17 -10.61 -0.87 2.44
CA TYR A 17 -9.92 -1.66 1.42
C TYR A 17 -8.91 -2.66 2.03
N SER A 18 -8.21 -2.27 3.09
CA SER A 18 -7.09 -3.06 3.62
C SER A 18 -7.43 -3.86 4.87
N LYS A 19 -7.39 -5.20 4.74
CA LYS A 19 -7.45 -6.12 5.88
C LYS A 19 -6.27 -5.91 6.84
N ARG A 20 -5.06 -5.67 6.33
CA ARG A 20 -3.85 -5.47 7.16
C ARG A 20 -4.01 -4.22 8.02
N LEU A 21 -4.47 -3.12 7.43
CA LEU A 21 -4.70 -1.88 8.16
C LEU A 21 -5.82 -2.02 9.20
N ARG A 22 -6.93 -2.70 8.88
CA ARG A 22 -7.99 -3.04 9.87
C ARG A 22 -7.42 -3.80 11.07
N VAL A 23 -6.68 -4.86 10.80
CA VAL A 23 -6.14 -5.73 11.86
C VAL A 23 -5.13 -4.97 12.71
N PHE A 24 -4.20 -4.23 12.09
CA PHE A 24 -3.21 -3.46 12.83
C PHE A 24 -3.87 -2.33 13.63
N ARG A 25 -4.84 -1.62 13.08
CA ARG A 25 -5.57 -0.56 13.80
C ARG A 25 -6.20 -1.09 15.08
N ARG A 26 -6.83 -2.28 15.04
CA ARG A 26 -7.44 -2.92 16.22
C ARG A 26 -6.38 -3.44 17.20
N LYS A 27 -5.52 -4.35 16.73
CA LYS A 27 -4.53 -5.03 17.59
C LYS A 27 -3.48 -4.07 18.15
N GLY A 28 -3.10 -3.05 17.37
CA GLY A 28 -2.15 -2.02 17.79
C GLY A 28 -2.68 -1.22 18.98
N LYS A 29 -3.97 -0.82 18.97
CA LYS A 29 -4.60 -0.17 20.13
C LYS A 29 -4.59 -1.06 21.36
N GLU A 30 -4.94 -2.34 21.20
CA GLU A 30 -4.89 -3.31 22.30
C GLU A 30 -3.47 -3.45 22.90
N LEU A 31 -2.41 -3.29 22.09
CA LEU A 31 -1.03 -3.31 22.57
C LEU A 31 -0.66 -2.04 23.33
N VAL A 32 -1.14 -0.87 22.89
CA VAL A 32 -0.95 0.40 23.61
C VAL A 32 -1.67 0.35 24.95
N GLU A 33 -2.93 -0.10 24.97
CA GLU A 33 -3.73 -0.23 26.21
C GLU A 33 -3.07 -1.16 27.24
N LYS A 34 -2.35 -2.19 26.77
CA LYS A 34 -1.59 -3.12 27.63
C LYS A 34 -0.19 -2.63 28.01
N GLY A 35 0.22 -1.45 27.57
CA GLY A 35 1.58 -0.92 27.79
C GLY A 35 2.68 -1.68 27.04
N LEU A 36 2.32 -2.48 26.03
CA LEU A 36 3.26 -3.28 25.22
C LEU A 36 3.76 -2.53 23.98
N MET A 37 3.21 -1.36 23.70
CA MET A 37 3.61 -0.46 22.61
C MET A 37 3.37 0.98 23.04
N SER A 38 4.26 1.89 22.66
CA SER A 38 4.01 3.32 22.86
C SER A 38 2.97 3.85 21.87
N GLU A 39 2.23 4.91 22.25
CA GLU A 39 1.31 5.57 21.32
C GLU A 39 2.05 6.14 20.09
N GLU A 40 3.28 6.63 20.28
CA GLU A 40 4.12 7.13 19.18
C GLU A 40 4.46 6.03 18.16
N ASP A 41 4.91 4.87 18.63
CA ASP A 41 5.21 3.72 17.76
C ASP A 41 3.97 3.22 17.04
N TYR A 42 2.82 3.21 17.73
CA TYR A 42 1.55 2.85 17.13
C TYR A 42 1.20 3.81 15.98
N GLN A 43 1.24 5.11 16.21
CA GLN A 43 0.91 6.12 15.20
C GLN A 43 1.89 6.06 14.02
N LYS A 44 3.20 5.92 14.29
CA LYS A 44 4.22 5.79 13.25
C LYS A 44 4.00 4.56 12.37
N LYS A 45 3.74 3.40 12.97
CA LYS A 45 3.46 2.16 12.23
C LYS A 45 2.11 2.22 11.51
N LEU A 46 1.09 2.82 12.12
CA LEU A 46 -0.22 2.99 11.50
C LEU A 46 -0.11 3.83 10.23
N ASN A 47 0.59 4.97 10.31
CA ASN A 47 0.83 5.85 9.18
C ASN A 47 1.65 5.17 8.08
N TYR A 48 2.69 4.42 8.45
CA TYR A 48 3.47 3.63 7.50
C TYR A 48 2.59 2.63 6.73
N ILE A 49 1.77 1.84 7.43
CA ILE A 49 0.88 0.85 6.79
C ILE A 49 -0.15 1.57 5.93
N LEU A 50 -0.72 2.67 6.41
CA LEU A 50 -1.70 3.47 5.67
C LEU A 50 -1.16 3.92 4.31
N ILE A 51 0.04 4.50 4.28
CA ILE A 51 0.70 4.95 3.05
C ILE A 51 0.92 3.77 2.10
N GLU A 52 1.44 2.65 2.61
CA GLU A 52 1.70 1.48 1.76
C GLU A 52 0.43 0.88 1.15
N GLU A 53 -0.66 0.81 1.91
CA GLU A 53 -1.93 0.24 1.43
C GLU A 53 -2.60 1.17 0.41
N ALA A 54 -2.57 2.48 0.64
CA ALA A 54 -3.08 3.47 -0.31
C ALA A 54 -2.32 3.46 -1.63
N GLU A 55 -0.99 3.39 -1.58
CA GLU A 55 -0.16 3.29 -2.78
C GLU A 55 -0.42 1.99 -3.55
N ARG A 56 -0.54 0.85 -2.87
CA ARG A 56 -0.92 -0.42 -3.52
C ARG A 56 -2.29 -0.35 -4.16
N ARG A 57 -3.26 0.31 -3.51
CA ARG A 57 -4.60 0.49 -4.08
C ARG A 57 -4.55 1.29 -5.37
N LYS A 58 -3.80 2.40 -5.41
CA LYS A 58 -3.60 3.19 -6.63
C LYS A 58 -2.95 2.38 -7.76
N ILE A 59 -1.92 1.60 -7.45
CA ILE A 59 -1.28 0.71 -8.43
C ILE A 59 -2.30 -0.28 -9.00
N LEU A 60 -3.12 -0.89 -8.14
CA LEU A 60 -4.18 -1.80 -8.58
C LEU A 60 -5.25 -1.09 -9.41
N GLU A 61 -5.63 0.15 -9.08
CA GLU A 61 -6.58 0.94 -9.88
C GLU A 61 -6.06 1.17 -11.31
N ILE A 62 -4.78 1.52 -11.47
CA ILE A 62 -4.16 1.64 -12.80
C ILE A 62 -4.17 0.31 -13.54
N LEU A 63 -3.82 -0.79 -12.87
CA LEU A 63 -3.79 -2.12 -13.49
C LEU A 63 -5.18 -2.70 -13.78
N LYS A 64 -6.26 -2.11 -13.25
CA LYS A 64 -7.63 -2.44 -13.67
C LYS A 64 -7.95 -1.85 -15.05
N GLU A 65 -7.31 -0.75 -15.42
CA GLU A 65 -7.52 -0.10 -16.72
C GLU A 65 -6.76 -0.83 -17.84
N GLY A 66 -5.73 -1.60 -17.50
CA GLY A 66 -4.99 -2.41 -18.47
C GLY A 66 -3.67 -2.95 -17.93
N GLN A 67 -2.88 -3.54 -18.82
CA GLN A 67 -1.51 -3.95 -18.50
C GLN A 67 -0.58 -2.74 -18.50
N CYS A 68 0.41 -2.73 -17.62
CA CYS A 68 1.25 -1.55 -17.40
C CYS A 68 2.65 -1.93 -16.91
N THR A 69 3.65 -1.09 -17.21
CA THR A 69 5.02 -1.25 -16.71
C THR A 69 5.25 -0.43 -15.44
N ILE A 70 6.37 -0.67 -14.76
CA ILE A 70 6.73 0.09 -13.55
C ILE A 70 6.90 1.57 -13.88
N SER A 71 7.60 1.92 -14.96
CA SER A 71 7.82 3.32 -15.32
C SER A 71 6.51 4.05 -15.62
N LYS A 72 5.58 3.41 -16.35
CA LYS A 72 4.29 4.03 -16.62
C LYS A 72 3.46 4.26 -15.37
N ILE A 73 3.51 3.36 -14.39
CA ILE A 73 2.85 3.53 -13.09
C ILE A 73 3.51 4.65 -12.28
N SER A 74 4.83 4.76 -12.34
CA SER A 74 5.61 5.84 -11.72
C SER A 74 5.16 7.19 -12.23
N ASP A 75 5.08 7.35 -13.55
CA ASP A 75 4.64 8.59 -14.21
C ASP A 75 3.21 8.99 -13.81
N ILE A 76 2.27 8.03 -13.80
CA ILE A 76 0.87 8.30 -13.47
C ILE A 76 0.68 8.66 -12.00
N THR A 77 1.38 7.95 -11.11
CA THR A 77 1.14 8.07 -9.65
C THR A 77 2.03 9.11 -8.97
N GLY A 78 3.17 9.45 -9.59
CA GLY A 78 4.26 10.18 -8.96
C GLY A 78 4.98 9.40 -7.85
N ILE A 79 4.78 8.08 -7.75
CA ILE A 79 5.46 7.23 -6.78
C ILE A 79 6.78 6.78 -7.40
N ASP A 80 7.88 6.95 -6.66
CA ASP A 80 9.20 6.49 -7.07
C ASP A 80 9.21 5.02 -7.55
N SER A 81 9.91 4.76 -8.66
CA SER A 81 9.95 3.45 -9.31
C SER A 81 10.50 2.35 -8.40
N GLN A 82 11.48 2.63 -7.54
CA GLN A 82 11.99 1.63 -6.58
C GLN A 82 10.94 1.29 -5.52
N LYS A 83 10.12 2.27 -5.12
CA LYS A 83 8.99 2.04 -4.22
C LYS A 83 7.88 1.23 -4.90
N ILE A 84 7.60 1.49 -6.17
CA ILE A 84 6.66 0.68 -6.97
C ILE A 84 7.14 -0.77 -7.04
N VAL A 85 8.41 -1.04 -7.32
CA VAL A 85 8.97 -2.40 -7.33
C VAL A 85 8.64 -3.15 -6.03
N LYS A 86 8.83 -2.51 -4.86
CA LYS A 86 8.50 -3.12 -3.56
C LYS A 86 7.01 -3.46 -3.44
N HIS A 87 6.14 -2.57 -3.92
CA HIS A 87 4.70 -2.81 -3.96
C HIS A 87 4.32 -3.94 -4.91
N MET A 88 4.93 -4.00 -6.10
CA MET A 88 4.71 -5.07 -7.08
C MET A 88 5.07 -6.43 -6.49
N ILE A 89 6.22 -6.54 -5.83
CA ILE A 89 6.64 -7.79 -5.17
C ILE A 89 5.61 -8.21 -4.11
N ALA A 90 5.11 -7.28 -3.30
CA ALA A 90 4.08 -7.57 -2.30
C ALA A 90 2.75 -8.01 -2.95
N LEU A 91 2.34 -7.37 -4.04
CA LEU A 91 1.11 -7.71 -4.77
C LEU A 91 1.22 -9.07 -5.47
N MET A 92 2.36 -9.39 -6.08
CA MET A 92 2.64 -10.70 -6.68
C MET A 92 2.64 -11.81 -5.64
N LYS A 93 3.30 -11.61 -4.49
CA LYS A 93 3.27 -12.58 -3.36
C LYS A 93 1.85 -12.88 -2.89
N ASN A 94 0.97 -11.89 -2.96
CA ASN A 94 -0.44 -12.02 -2.62
C ASN A 94 -1.34 -12.44 -3.80
N ARG A 95 -0.74 -12.80 -4.95
CA ARG A 95 -1.43 -13.21 -6.18
C ARG A 95 -2.51 -12.21 -6.61
N LYS A 96 -2.18 -10.92 -6.57
CA LYS A 96 -3.06 -9.84 -7.04
C LYS A 96 -2.72 -9.38 -8.45
N ILE A 97 -1.46 -9.57 -8.84
CA ILE A 97 -0.94 -9.20 -10.14
C ILE A 97 0.06 -10.29 -10.59
N ALA A 98 0.32 -10.34 -11.89
CA ALA A 98 1.33 -11.19 -12.49
C ALA A 98 2.09 -10.43 -13.59
N ILE A 99 3.28 -10.90 -13.89
CA ILE A 99 4.00 -10.54 -15.12
C ILE A 99 3.36 -11.34 -16.25
N VAL A 100 2.95 -10.66 -17.31
CA VAL A 100 2.29 -11.28 -18.47
C VAL A 100 3.12 -11.23 -19.73
N ASP A 101 4.09 -10.32 -19.80
CA ASP A 101 4.96 -10.09 -20.93
C ASP A 101 6.16 -9.22 -20.49
N ASP A 102 7.07 -8.92 -21.41
CA ASP A 102 8.13 -7.92 -21.25
C ASP A 102 8.36 -7.16 -22.57
N ASN A 103 8.88 -5.94 -22.47
CA ASN A 103 9.22 -5.11 -23.64
C ASN A 103 10.74 -4.93 -23.80
N GLU A 104 11.52 -5.98 -23.51
CA GLU A 104 12.99 -6.01 -23.46
C GLU A 104 13.64 -5.18 -22.34
N GLU A 105 13.03 -4.07 -21.93
CA GLU A 105 13.53 -3.19 -20.86
C GLU A 105 12.82 -3.38 -19.52
N GLU A 106 11.51 -3.66 -19.55
CA GLU A 106 10.67 -3.78 -18.37
C GLU A 106 9.65 -4.92 -18.48
N TYR A 107 9.29 -5.48 -17.32
CA TYR A 107 8.16 -6.38 -17.23
C TYR A 107 6.84 -5.63 -17.36
N ILE A 108 5.89 -6.27 -18.05
CA ILE A 108 4.51 -5.84 -18.18
C ILE A 108 3.66 -6.59 -17.14
N TYR A 109 2.98 -5.84 -16.30
CA TYR A 109 2.16 -6.37 -15.20
C TYR A 109 0.67 -6.25 -15.51
N LYS A 110 -0.13 -7.20 -15.01
CA LYS A 110 -1.59 -7.18 -15.09
C LYS A 110 -2.20 -7.75 -13.80
N ILE A 111 -3.43 -7.34 -13.47
CA ILE A 111 -4.23 -8.02 -12.44
C ILE A 111 -4.53 -9.47 -12.86
N THR A 112 -4.44 -10.37 -11.87
CA THR A 112 -4.81 -11.79 -11.98
C THR A 112 -6.28 -12.02 -11.68
#